data_AF-F0ZI24-F1
#
_entry.id   AF-F0ZI24-F1
#
_cell.length_a   1.000
_cell.length_b   1.000
_cell.length_c   1.000
_cell.angle_alpha   90.00
_cell.angle_beta   90.00
_cell.angle_gamma   90.00
#
_symmetry.space_group_name_H-M   'P 1'
#
loop_
_entity.id
_entity.type
_entity.pdbx_description
1 polymer ?
#
loop_
_entity_poly.entity_id
_entity_poly.type
_entity_poly.pdbx_seq_one_letter_code
_entity_poly.pdbx_strand_id
1 'polypeptide(L)'
;MNKLLGLFLFCLITIAVINADCGVDFDSDTSSSVSSQAFSCLAQSNSRVIIQAWSGGYGYNSAIASAVSGAQSAGIQTVDLYAFLCNQCSGCVPASSAIETLVSNLKSDGVNFGTLWIDVEQCDSCWSDTTDNANYVVEAVQAAASLGVNVGVYSSIGEWSQTVGSLSSLNSYPLWYAHYDNNPSFSDSSFYQFGGWTSPTMKQYVGNTNQCGVSVDLNFFGSGSGCTTSSGTSSSGSGSSSGSGSSSGSGSSSGSGSSSGSGSSSGSGSSSGSGSSSGSGSSSGSGSSSGSGSSSGSGSSSGSGSSSGSSSGSGSGSGKFKL
;
A
#
# COMPACT_ATOMS: atom_id res chain seq x y z
N MET A 1 46.09 14.65 43.05
CA MET A 1 45.48 15.04 41.76
C MET A 1 45.01 13.76 41.08
N ASN A 2 43.78 13.33 41.37
CA ASN A 2 43.24 12.09 40.81
C ASN A 2 42.28 12.48 39.69
N LYS A 3 42.73 12.32 38.44
CA LYS A 3 41.87 12.54 37.27
C LYS A 3 41.01 11.30 37.08
N LEU A 4 39.73 11.41 37.43
CA LEU A 4 38.70 10.43 37.09
C LEU A 4 38.47 10.54 35.57
N LEU A 5 38.86 9.51 34.82
CA LEU A 5 38.62 9.43 33.39
C LEU A 5 37.21 8.87 33.19
N GLY A 6 36.25 9.74 32.88
CA GLY A 6 34.88 9.33 32.56
C GLY A 6 34.83 8.71 31.17
N LEU A 7 34.61 7.40 31.10
CA LEU A 7 34.38 6.68 29.84
C LEU A 7 32.92 6.89 29.44
N PHE A 8 32.67 7.79 28.49
CA PHE A 8 31.35 7.91 27.85
C PHE A 8 31.14 6.73 26.91
N LEU A 9 30.31 5.78 27.32
CA LEU A 9 29.86 4.68 26.49
C LEU A 9 28.82 5.23 25.50
N PHE A 10 29.26 5.59 24.29
CA PHE A 10 28.36 5.84 23.17
C PHE A 10 27.73 4.49 22.78
N CYS A 11 26.49 4.27 23.18
CA CYS A 11 25.70 3.16 22.69
C CYS A 11 25.36 3.46 21.22
N LEU A 12 26.17 2.94 20.30
CA LEU A 12 25.79 2.88 18.89
C LEU A 12 24.60 1.92 18.81
N ILE A 13 23.39 2.47 18.76
CA ILE A 13 22.22 1.73 18.31
C ILE A 13 22.47 1.47 16.83
N THR A 14 23.05 0.31 16.51
CA THR A 14 23.00 -0.23 15.16
C THR A 14 21.54 -0.55 14.89
N ILE A 15 20.84 0.40 14.27
CA ILE A 15 19.56 0.11 13.63
C ILE A 15 19.92 -0.95 12.59
N ALA A 16 19.49 -2.19 12.82
CA ALA A 16 19.56 -3.22 11.81
C ALA A 16 18.73 -2.69 10.64
N VAL A 17 19.41 -2.27 9.57
CA VAL A 17 18.76 -1.98 8.30
C VAL A 17 18.23 -3.32 7.83
N ILE A 18 16.96 -3.58 8.12
CA ILE A 18 16.24 -4.65 7.45
C ILE A 18 16.28 -4.25 5.99
N ASN A 19 17.06 -4.97 5.18
CA ASN A 19 17.01 -4.82 3.72
C ASN A 19 15.64 -5.34 3.30
N ALA A 20 14.65 -4.47 3.37
CA ALA A 20 13.34 -4.75 2.85
C ALA A 20 13.47 -4.75 1.34
N ASP A 21 13.25 -5.93 0.73
CA ASP A 21 13.17 -6.15 -0.72
C ASP A 21 11.88 -5.55 -1.32
N CYS A 22 11.46 -4.41 -0.77
CA CYS A 22 10.16 -3.80 -0.95
C CYS A 22 10.34 -2.38 -1.44
N GLY A 23 9.44 -1.98 -2.34
CA GLY A 23 9.38 -0.63 -2.85
C GLY A 23 7.96 -0.17 -3.00
N VAL A 24 7.83 1.13 -3.22
CA VAL A 24 6.57 1.76 -3.59
C VAL A 24 6.73 2.48 -4.91
N ASP A 25 5.67 2.59 -5.68
CA ASP A 25 5.62 3.51 -6.80
C ASP A 25 4.40 4.43 -6.71
N PHE A 26 4.50 5.58 -7.36
CA PHE A 26 3.43 6.55 -7.45
C PHE A 26 3.55 7.46 -8.67
N ASP A 27 2.40 7.96 -9.10
CA ASP A 27 2.22 8.77 -10.30
C ASP A 27 2.71 10.22 -10.19
N SER A 28 2.63 10.94 -11.31
CA SER A 28 3.05 12.34 -11.40
C SER A 28 2.21 13.27 -10.54
N ASP A 29 0.92 12.99 -10.38
CA ASP A 29 0.01 13.82 -9.60
C ASP A 29 0.36 13.72 -8.11
N THR A 30 0.57 12.50 -7.64
CA THR A 30 0.97 12.18 -6.27
C THR A 30 2.33 12.78 -5.94
N SER A 31 3.29 12.74 -6.86
CA SER A 31 4.66 13.24 -6.70
C SER A 31 4.73 14.66 -6.13
N SER A 32 3.80 15.54 -6.51
CA SER A 32 3.75 16.94 -6.09
C SER A 32 3.35 17.14 -4.62
N SER A 33 2.78 16.12 -3.98
CA SER A 33 2.11 16.22 -2.67
C SER A 33 2.80 15.43 -1.55
N VAL A 34 3.81 14.63 -1.85
CA VAL A 34 4.48 13.78 -0.85
C VAL A 34 5.33 14.65 0.08
N SER A 35 4.88 14.75 1.34
CA SER A 35 5.61 15.50 2.38
C SER A 35 6.91 14.80 2.81
N SER A 36 7.82 15.56 3.44
CA SER A 36 9.05 14.98 4.02
C SER A 36 8.76 13.96 5.13
N GLN A 37 7.69 14.16 5.91
CA GLN A 37 7.22 13.18 6.89
C GLN A 37 6.72 11.90 6.23
N ALA A 38 5.99 12.02 5.11
CA ALA A 38 5.53 10.87 4.35
C ALA A 38 6.71 10.09 3.76
N PHE A 39 7.69 10.75 3.13
CA PHE A 39 8.92 10.09 2.67
C PHE A 39 9.69 9.41 3.81
N SER A 40 9.84 10.08 4.96
CA SER A 40 10.50 9.50 6.14
C SER A 40 9.77 8.26 6.68
N CYS A 41 8.44 8.22 6.53
CA CYS A 41 7.64 7.06 6.88
C CYS A 41 7.81 5.93 5.83
N LEU A 42 7.76 6.25 4.54
CA LEU A 42 7.94 5.28 3.45
C LEU A 42 9.31 4.58 3.54
N ALA A 43 10.36 5.33 3.87
CA ALA A 43 11.72 4.83 4.03
C ALA A 43 11.88 3.79 5.16
N GLN A 44 10.93 3.68 6.10
CA GLN A 44 10.99 2.69 7.18
C GLN A 44 10.69 1.26 6.70
N SER A 45 10.01 1.10 5.56
CA SER A 45 9.60 -0.21 5.05
C SER A 45 9.95 -0.43 3.58
N ASN A 46 10.42 0.62 2.89
CA ASN A 46 10.76 0.57 1.48
C ASN A 46 12.21 1.01 1.27
N SER A 47 13.01 0.16 0.62
CA SER A 47 14.38 0.52 0.21
C SER A 47 14.43 1.08 -1.21
N ARG A 48 13.34 0.96 -1.97
CA ARG A 48 13.18 1.52 -3.31
C ARG A 48 11.91 2.36 -3.44
N VAL A 49 11.97 3.40 -4.25
CA VAL A 49 10.79 4.09 -4.79
C VAL A 49 10.91 4.19 -6.30
N ILE A 50 9.80 4.09 -7.03
CA ILE A 50 9.71 4.32 -8.47
C ILE A 50 8.74 5.48 -8.71
N ILE A 51 9.18 6.54 -9.40
CA ILE A 51 8.40 7.79 -9.53
C ILE A 51 8.13 8.08 -11.00
N GLN A 52 6.88 8.42 -11.35
CA GLN A 52 6.54 8.75 -12.74
C GLN A 52 7.27 10.02 -13.19
N ALA A 53 8.14 9.90 -14.19
CA ALA A 53 8.87 11.03 -14.76
C ALA A 53 8.22 11.58 -16.03
N TRP A 54 7.37 10.79 -16.70
CA TRP A 54 6.63 11.21 -17.88
C TRP A 54 5.24 10.56 -17.92
N SER A 55 4.21 11.35 -18.22
CA SER A 55 2.81 10.90 -18.25
C SER A 55 2.18 11.17 -19.62
N GLY A 56 2.40 10.25 -20.57
CA GLY A 56 1.78 10.25 -21.90
C GLY A 56 1.78 11.62 -22.57
N GLY A 57 0.59 12.09 -22.96
CA GLY A 57 0.39 13.39 -23.60
C GLY A 57 0.60 14.62 -22.70
N TYR A 58 0.68 14.44 -21.38
CA TYR A 58 0.95 15.52 -20.41
C TYR A 58 2.44 15.85 -20.29
N GLY A 59 3.31 14.91 -20.66
CA GLY A 59 4.75 15.15 -20.75
C GLY A 59 5.50 14.97 -19.44
N TYR A 60 6.60 15.70 -19.31
CA TYR A 60 7.55 15.64 -18.20
C TYR A 60 6.92 16.05 -16.86
N ASN A 61 7.13 15.24 -15.82
CA ASN A 61 6.70 15.55 -14.45
C ASN A 61 7.58 16.64 -13.84
N SER A 62 7.06 17.86 -13.70
CA SER A 62 7.79 18.99 -13.13
C SER A 62 8.11 18.86 -11.63
N ALA A 63 7.46 17.94 -10.90
CA ALA A 63 7.73 17.68 -9.48
C ALA A 63 8.84 16.62 -9.27
N ILE A 64 9.38 16.02 -10.35
CA ILE A 64 10.27 14.86 -10.26
C ILE A 64 11.53 15.16 -9.45
N ALA A 65 12.14 16.32 -9.64
CA ALA A 65 13.38 16.68 -8.94
C ALA A 65 13.16 16.80 -7.43
N SER A 66 12.05 17.44 -7.02
CA SER A 66 11.69 17.55 -5.61
C SER A 66 11.31 16.20 -4.99
N ALA A 67 10.59 15.35 -5.71
CA ALA A 67 10.18 14.04 -5.22
C ALA A 67 11.38 13.10 -5.04
N VAL A 68 12.29 13.04 -6.02
CA VAL A 68 13.53 12.26 -5.94
C VAL A 68 14.42 12.75 -4.79
N SER A 69 14.61 14.07 -4.67
CA SER A 69 15.39 14.65 -3.56
C SER A 69 14.77 14.35 -2.19
N GLY A 70 13.43 14.39 -2.09
CA GLY A 70 12.69 14.04 -0.88
C GLY A 70 12.90 12.58 -0.47
N ALA A 71 12.79 11.65 -1.42
CA ALA A 71 13.04 10.22 -1.20
C ALA A 71 14.49 9.95 -0.74
N GLN A 72 15.48 10.54 -1.42
CA GLN A 72 16.89 10.41 -1.08
C GLN A 72 17.20 10.98 0.31
N SER A 73 16.64 12.15 0.62
CA SER A 73 16.80 12.80 1.93
C SER A 73 16.19 12.00 3.08
N ALA A 74 15.14 11.23 2.81
CA ALA A 74 14.53 10.31 3.76
C ALA A 74 15.30 9.00 3.95
N GLY A 75 16.34 8.74 3.14
CA GLY A 75 17.17 7.54 3.24
C GLY A 75 16.68 6.35 2.40
N ILE A 76 15.78 6.56 1.44
CA ILE A 76 15.43 5.51 0.46
C ILE A 76 16.67 5.23 -0.40
N GLN A 77 17.08 3.96 -0.46
CA GLN A 77 18.39 3.57 -1.02
C GLN A 77 18.43 3.64 -2.54
N THR A 78 17.33 3.29 -3.21
CA THR A 78 17.20 3.33 -4.67
C THR A 78 16.00 4.16 -5.07
N VAL A 79 16.21 5.09 -6.00
CA VAL A 79 15.13 5.84 -6.65
C VAL A 79 15.18 5.51 -8.13
N ASP A 80 14.18 4.79 -8.62
CA ASP A 80 13.95 4.56 -10.05
C ASP A 80 12.88 5.52 -10.56
N LEU A 81 12.76 5.60 -11.87
CA LEU A 81 11.75 6.38 -12.56
C LEU A 81 10.95 5.47 -13.49
N TYR A 82 9.71 5.84 -13.80
CA TYR A 82 8.99 5.23 -14.92
C TYR A 82 8.44 6.29 -15.86
N ALA A 83 8.26 5.93 -17.12
CA ALA A 83 7.72 6.81 -18.15
C ALA A 83 6.62 6.06 -18.90
N PHE A 84 5.39 6.54 -18.75
CA PHE A 84 4.30 6.13 -19.62
C PHE A 84 4.40 6.92 -20.93
N LEU A 85 4.65 6.22 -22.03
CA LEU A 85 4.79 6.80 -23.38
C LEU A 85 3.86 6.06 -24.32
N CYS A 86 3.30 6.76 -25.31
CA CYS A 86 2.38 6.13 -26.25
C CYS A 86 2.46 6.74 -27.65
N ASN A 87 2.26 5.93 -28.70
CA ASN A 87 2.47 6.37 -30.08
C ASN A 87 1.33 7.25 -30.65
N GLN A 88 0.24 7.45 -29.89
CA GLN A 88 -0.79 8.45 -30.18
C GLN A 88 -0.76 9.64 -29.21
N CYS A 89 0.12 9.62 -28.20
CA CYS A 89 0.25 10.69 -27.23
C CYS A 89 0.90 11.93 -27.86
N SER A 90 0.35 13.11 -27.56
CA SER A 90 1.00 14.37 -27.91
C SER A 90 2.41 14.45 -27.32
N GLY A 91 3.39 14.92 -28.10
CA GLY A 91 4.78 15.08 -27.64
C GLY A 91 5.55 13.77 -27.44
N CYS A 92 4.96 12.61 -27.76
CA CYS A 92 5.60 11.30 -27.59
C CYS A 92 6.17 10.72 -28.89
N VAL A 93 5.95 11.35 -30.05
CA VAL A 93 6.32 10.80 -31.36
C VAL A 93 7.37 11.68 -32.03
N PRO A 94 8.53 11.12 -32.47
CA PRO A 94 8.95 9.72 -32.32
C PRO A 94 9.37 9.38 -30.88
N ALA A 95 9.42 8.09 -30.54
CA ALA A 95 9.74 7.62 -29.19
C ALA A 95 11.12 8.11 -28.72
N SER A 96 12.10 8.09 -29.62
CA SER A 96 13.46 8.59 -29.38
C SER A 96 13.47 10.05 -28.91
N SER A 97 12.71 10.93 -29.58
CA SER A 97 12.65 12.35 -29.22
C SER A 97 12.03 12.58 -27.83
N ALA A 98 11.03 11.78 -27.45
CA ALA A 98 10.42 11.85 -26.12
C ALA A 98 11.42 11.43 -25.04
N ILE A 99 12.13 10.32 -25.26
CA ILE A 99 13.17 9.81 -24.36
C ILE A 99 14.35 10.78 -24.24
N GLU A 100 14.83 11.34 -25.35
CA GLU A 100 15.90 12.34 -25.35
C GLU A 100 15.50 13.59 -24.56
N THR A 101 14.25 14.05 -24.72
CA THR A 101 13.70 15.18 -23.98
C THR A 101 13.63 14.88 -22.49
N LEU A 102 13.06 13.73 -22.12
CA LEU A 102 12.99 13.26 -20.73
C LEU A 102 14.38 13.23 -20.09
N VAL A 103 15.34 12.56 -20.73
CA VAL A 103 16.70 12.41 -20.21
C VAL A 103 17.42 13.75 -20.12
N SER A 104 17.22 14.65 -21.10
CA SER A 104 17.77 16.01 -21.07
C SER A 104 17.22 16.82 -19.90
N ASN A 105 15.91 16.75 -19.65
CA ASN A 105 15.28 17.46 -18.54
C ASN A 105 15.74 16.91 -17.18
N LEU A 106 15.79 15.58 -17.02
CA LEU A 106 16.31 14.95 -15.80
C LEU A 106 17.75 15.38 -15.50
N LYS A 107 18.61 15.45 -16.53
CA LYS A 107 19.98 15.96 -16.40
C LYS A 107 20.02 17.44 -16.02
N SER A 108 19.19 18.26 -16.64
CA SER A 108 19.08 19.69 -16.34
C SER A 108 18.63 19.94 -14.90
N ASP A 109 17.73 19.11 -14.40
CA ASP A 109 17.18 19.20 -13.04
C ASP A 109 18.07 18.52 -11.99
N GLY A 110 19.21 17.94 -12.40
CA GLY A 110 20.15 17.27 -11.51
C GLY A 110 19.61 15.99 -10.88
N VAL A 111 18.66 15.32 -11.54
CA VAL A 111 18.01 14.11 -11.05
C VAL A 111 18.90 12.90 -11.25
N ASN A 112 19.34 12.29 -10.13
CA ASN A 112 20.04 11.02 -10.12
C ASN A 112 19.04 9.89 -9.83
N PHE A 113 19.03 8.88 -10.69
CA PHE A 113 18.11 7.74 -10.58
C PHE A 113 18.81 6.43 -10.99
N GLY A 114 18.23 5.30 -10.60
CA GLY A 114 18.75 3.96 -10.87
C GLY A 114 18.36 3.48 -12.27
N THR A 115 17.09 3.15 -12.45
CA THR A 115 16.50 2.60 -13.68
C THR A 115 15.37 3.48 -14.18
N LEU A 116 15.25 3.63 -15.50
CA LEU A 116 14.04 4.14 -16.17
C LEU A 116 13.22 2.95 -16.67
N TRP A 117 12.01 2.79 -16.16
CA TRP A 117 11.06 1.77 -16.60
C TRP A 117 10.15 2.35 -17.69
N ILE A 118 10.16 1.74 -18.88
CA ILE A 118 9.19 2.07 -19.93
C ILE A 118 7.90 1.33 -19.61
N ASP A 119 6.87 2.10 -19.28
CA ASP A 119 5.55 1.62 -18.90
C ASP A 119 4.72 1.35 -20.16
N VAL A 120 4.30 0.08 -20.32
CA VAL A 120 3.58 -0.44 -21.47
C VAL A 120 2.26 -1.05 -21.01
N GLU A 121 1.23 -0.23 -21.00
CA GLU A 121 -0.13 -0.60 -20.62
C GLU A 121 -1.18 0.07 -21.52
N GLN A 122 -2.38 -0.51 -21.59
CA GLN A 122 -3.51 0.03 -22.33
C GLN A 122 -4.00 1.34 -21.73
N CYS A 123 -4.35 2.29 -22.59
CA CYS A 123 -5.21 3.41 -22.23
C CYS A 123 -6.00 3.92 -23.43
N ASP A 124 -7.04 4.69 -23.13
CA ASP A 124 -7.97 5.21 -24.12
C ASP A 124 -7.26 6.10 -25.15
N SER A 125 -7.32 5.69 -26.42
CA SER A 125 -6.76 6.43 -27.57
C SER A 125 -5.24 6.65 -27.53
N CYS A 126 -4.51 5.89 -26.72
CA CYS A 126 -3.07 6.01 -26.56
C CYS A 126 -2.26 5.24 -27.61
N TRP A 127 -2.84 4.18 -28.14
CA TRP A 127 -2.16 3.20 -28.96
C TRP A 127 -2.87 3.03 -30.30
N SER A 128 -2.11 2.69 -31.35
CA SER A 128 -2.63 2.28 -32.65
C SER A 128 -2.72 0.74 -32.70
N ASP A 129 -2.24 0.11 -33.78
CA ASP A 129 -2.15 -1.35 -33.85
C ASP A 129 -0.90 -1.88 -33.16
N THR A 130 -0.97 -3.15 -32.76
CA THR A 130 0.08 -3.80 -31.96
C THR A 130 1.45 -3.82 -32.63
N THR A 131 1.55 -3.77 -33.95
CA THR A 131 2.85 -3.78 -34.66
C THR A 131 3.54 -2.44 -34.52
N ASP A 132 2.80 -1.36 -34.77
CA ASP A 132 3.31 0.00 -34.61
C ASP A 132 3.62 0.31 -33.14
N ASN A 133 2.80 -0.15 -32.22
CA ASN A 133 3.04 -0.03 -30.77
C ASN A 133 4.33 -0.79 -30.38
N ALA A 134 4.52 -2.01 -30.88
CA ALA A 134 5.73 -2.79 -30.61
C ALA A 134 6.99 -2.10 -31.12
N ASN A 135 6.96 -1.58 -32.35
CA ASN A 135 8.08 -0.82 -32.92
C ASN A 135 8.40 0.43 -32.08
N TYR A 136 7.36 1.15 -31.65
CA TYR A 136 7.49 2.32 -30.80
C TYR A 136 8.15 2.00 -29.45
N VAL A 137 7.70 0.93 -28.77
CA VAL A 137 8.27 0.50 -27.48
C VAL A 137 9.73 0.05 -27.64
N VAL A 138 10.05 -0.66 -28.71
CA VAL A 138 11.45 -1.04 -29.02
C VAL A 138 12.32 0.19 -29.22
N GLU A 139 11.84 1.19 -29.97
CA GLU A 139 12.53 2.46 -30.18
C GLU A 139 12.76 3.19 -28.85
N ALA A 140 11.74 3.28 -27.99
CA ALA A 140 11.84 3.94 -26.68
C ALA A 140 12.94 3.31 -25.80
N VAL A 141 12.92 1.97 -25.67
CA VAL A 141 13.89 1.24 -24.86
C VAL A 141 15.31 1.38 -25.44
N GLN A 142 15.47 1.26 -26.75
CA GLN A 142 16.77 1.38 -27.40
C GLN A 142 17.33 2.80 -27.33
N ALA A 143 16.48 3.83 -27.47
CA ALA A 143 16.86 5.23 -27.30
C ALA A 143 17.42 5.45 -25.89
N ALA A 144 16.71 5.00 -24.84
CA ALA A 144 17.17 5.14 -23.46
C ALA A 144 18.52 4.42 -23.24
N ALA A 145 18.64 3.17 -23.70
CA ALA A 145 19.87 2.41 -23.62
C ALA A 145 21.05 3.11 -24.33
N SER A 146 20.81 3.68 -25.52
CA SER A 146 21.82 4.42 -26.30
C SER A 146 22.33 5.69 -25.60
N LEU A 147 21.50 6.29 -24.75
CA LEU A 147 21.84 7.45 -23.93
C LEU A 147 22.59 7.08 -22.64
N GLY A 148 22.87 5.79 -22.43
CA GLY A 148 23.52 5.26 -21.24
C GLY A 148 22.60 5.15 -20.02
N VAL A 149 21.28 5.20 -20.22
CA VAL A 149 20.30 5.01 -19.16
C VAL A 149 20.11 3.52 -18.91
N ASN A 150 20.17 3.08 -17.65
CA ASN A 150 19.70 1.75 -17.29
C ASN A 150 18.19 1.71 -17.51
N VAL A 151 17.73 0.88 -18.44
CA VAL A 151 16.33 0.84 -18.86
C VAL A 151 15.75 -0.54 -18.64
N GLY A 152 14.51 -0.60 -18.17
CA GLY A 152 13.69 -1.80 -18.05
C GLY A 152 12.30 -1.57 -18.62
N VAL A 153 11.48 -2.61 -18.63
CA VAL A 153 10.10 -2.57 -19.12
C VAL A 153 9.14 -2.90 -18.00
N TYR A 154 8.08 -2.11 -17.87
CA TYR A 154 6.93 -2.43 -17.03
C TYR A 154 5.73 -2.84 -17.88
N SER A 155 5.06 -3.93 -17.51
CA SER A 155 3.79 -4.35 -18.10
C SER A 155 3.15 -5.50 -17.30
N SER A 156 1.99 -5.99 -17.73
CA SER A 156 1.43 -7.26 -17.28
C SER A 156 1.28 -8.23 -18.45
N ILE A 157 1.07 -9.52 -18.16
CA ILE A 157 0.81 -10.53 -19.20
C ILE A 157 -0.40 -10.18 -20.08
N GLY A 158 -1.43 -9.55 -19.50
CA GLY A 158 -2.62 -9.13 -20.22
C GLY A 158 -2.34 -7.89 -21.07
N GLU A 159 -1.74 -6.87 -20.46
CA GLU A 159 -1.41 -5.60 -21.10
C GLU A 159 -0.45 -5.81 -22.27
N TRP A 160 0.62 -6.58 -22.10
CA TRP A 160 1.63 -6.80 -23.13
C TRP A 160 1.03 -7.31 -24.43
N SER A 161 0.21 -8.36 -24.35
CA SER A 161 -0.39 -8.97 -25.54
C SER A 161 -1.40 -8.05 -26.24
N GLN A 162 -2.12 -7.22 -25.47
CA GLN A 162 -3.10 -6.28 -26.01
C GLN A 162 -2.43 -5.04 -26.62
N THR A 163 -1.33 -4.59 -26.03
CA THR A 163 -0.62 -3.36 -26.44
C THR A 163 0.35 -3.63 -27.57
N VAL A 164 1.22 -4.64 -27.46
CA VAL A 164 2.34 -4.87 -28.38
C VAL A 164 2.33 -6.26 -29.02
N GLY A 165 1.24 -7.01 -28.88
CA GLY A 165 1.05 -8.29 -29.54
C GLY A 165 2.09 -9.33 -29.11
N SER A 166 2.82 -9.88 -30.10
CA SER A 166 3.81 -10.95 -29.88
C SER A 166 5.26 -10.45 -29.74
N LEU A 167 5.46 -9.16 -29.44
CA LEU A 167 6.79 -8.58 -29.26
C LEU A 167 7.59 -9.40 -28.23
N SER A 168 8.82 -9.79 -28.57
CA SER A 168 9.69 -10.60 -27.69
C SER A 168 11.18 -10.22 -27.73
N SER A 169 11.56 -9.21 -28.50
CA SER A 169 12.96 -8.80 -28.68
C SER A 169 13.53 -7.96 -27.54
N LEU A 170 12.74 -7.68 -26.49
CA LEU A 170 13.16 -6.88 -25.33
C LEU A 170 13.53 -7.73 -24.11
N ASN A 171 13.51 -9.07 -24.23
CA ASN A 171 13.74 -9.99 -23.11
C ASN A 171 15.15 -9.93 -22.47
N SER A 172 16.10 -9.23 -23.08
CA SER A 172 17.41 -8.94 -22.51
C SER A 172 17.40 -7.78 -21.51
N TYR A 173 16.34 -6.97 -21.48
CA TYR A 173 16.16 -5.87 -20.54
C TYR A 173 15.43 -6.35 -19.28
N PRO A 174 15.64 -5.72 -18.11
CA PRO A 174 14.88 -5.99 -16.88
C PRO A 174 13.37 -5.91 -17.09
N LEU A 175 12.64 -6.81 -16.42
CA LEU A 175 11.17 -6.81 -16.41
C LEU A 175 10.65 -6.46 -15.01
N TRP A 176 9.79 -5.45 -14.93
CA TRP A 176 8.93 -5.16 -13.80
C TRP A 176 7.52 -5.58 -14.19
N TYR A 177 7.00 -6.68 -13.65
CA TYR A 177 5.67 -7.16 -14.05
C TYR A 177 4.61 -6.88 -13.01
N ALA A 178 3.38 -6.62 -13.45
CA ALA A 178 2.23 -6.51 -12.57
C ALA A 178 1.48 -7.83 -12.43
N HIS A 179 1.22 -8.23 -11.18
CA HIS A 179 0.23 -9.24 -10.82
C HIS A 179 -0.25 -9.02 -9.38
N TYR A 180 -1.49 -8.56 -9.24
CA TYR A 180 -2.05 -8.08 -7.97
C TYR A 180 -2.61 -9.21 -7.10
N ASP A 181 -1.73 -10.07 -6.61
CA ASP A 181 -2.07 -11.22 -5.76
C ASP A 181 -1.79 -11.00 -4.27
N ASN A 182 -1.38 -9.79 -3.87
CA ASN A 182 -0.95 -9.46 -2.51
C ASN A 182 0.24 -10.31 -2.00
N ASN A 183 1.00 -10.93 -2.90
CA ASN A 183 2.12 -11.80 -2.56
C ASN A 183 3.45 -11.20 -3.05
N PRO A 184 4.28 -10.65 -2.13
CA PRO A 184 5.57 -10.05 -2.43
C PRO A 184 6.64 -11.12 -2.63
N SER A 185 6.50 -11.88 -3.70
CA SER A 185 7.45 -12.89 -4.14
C SER A 185 7.33 -13.16 -5.63
N PHE A 186 8.32 -13.86 -6.19
CA PHE A 186 8.30 -14.32 -7.59
C PHE A 186 7.76 -15.76 -7.72
N SER A 187 7.04 -16.28 -6.73
CA SER A 187 6.59 -17.68 -6.72
C SER A 187 5.63 -18.03 -7.87
N ASP A 188 4.96 -17.02 -8.42
CA ASP A 188 4.03 -17.10 -9.55
C ASP A 188 4.70 -16.86 -10.90
N SER A 189 5.94 -16.37 -10.94
CA SER A 189 6.58 -15.88 -12.17
C SER A 189 6.62 -16.90 -13.33
N SER A 190 6.65 -18.20 -13.04
CA SER A 190 6.58 -19.26 -14.08
C SER A 190 5.25 -19.30 -14.83
N PHE A 191 4.18 -18.75 -14.27
CA PHE A 191 2.85 -18.65 -14.89
C PHE A 191 2.61 -17.31 -15.59
N TYR A 192 3.48 -16.31 -15.36
CA TYR A 192 3.38 -14.95 -15.89
C TYR A 192 4.55 -14.61 -16.82
N GLN A 193 4.91 -15.57 -17.68
CA GLN A 193 5.92 -15.38 -18.72
C GLN A 193 5.29 -14.82 -19.99
N PHE A 194 5.79 -13.69 -20.45
CA PHE A 194 5.39 -13.03 -21.69
C PHE A 194 6.59 -12.31 -22.29
N GLY A 195 6.46 -11.82 -23.52
CA GLY A 195 7.49 -11.01 -24.16
C GLY A 195 8.88 -11.64 -24.27
N GLY A 196 8.97 -12.98 -24.16
CA GLY A 196 10.23 -13.72 -24.14
C GLY A 196 10.97 -13.69 -22.79
N TRP A 197 10.45 -13.03 -21.76
CA TRP A 197 11.01 -13.06 -20.41
C TRP A 197 10.67 -14.38 -19.70
N THR A 198 11.67 -14.94 -19.01
CA THR A 198 11.52 -16.16 -18.19
C THR A 198 11.72 -15.91 -16.70
N SER A 199 12.24 -14.74 -16.33
CA SER A 199 12.41 -14.31 -14.94
C SER A 199 12.28 -12.79 -14.83
N PRO A 200 11.46 -12.29 -13.89
CA PRO A 200 11.32 -10.86 -13.66
C PRO A 200 12.45 -10.31 -12.78
N THR A 201 12.62 -9.00 -12.83
CA THR A 201 13.47 -8.22 -11.92
C THR A 201 12.66 -7.61 -10.77
N MET A 202 11.41 -7.23 -11.04
CA MET A 202 10.51 -6.62 -10.06
C MET A 202 9.07 -7.09 -10.29
N LYS A 203 8.25 -7.10 -9.24
CA LYS A 203 6.82 -7.40 -9.27
C LYS A 203 6.04 -6.28 -8.59
N GLN A 204 5.04 -5.72 -9.25
CA GLN A 204 4.00 -4.93 -8.60
C GLN A 204 2.89 -5.88 -8.13
N TYR A 205 2.71 -6.02 -6.81
CA TYR A 205 1.86 -7.06 -6.20
C TYR A 205 0.60 -6.52 -5.51
N VAL A 206 0.51 -5.20 -5.33
CA VAL A 206 -0.69 -4.49 -4.88
C VAL A 206 -0.76 -3.15 -5.61
N GLY A 207 -1.90 -2.85 -6.22
CA GLY A 207 -2.19 -1.54 -6.81
C GLY A 207 -3.15 -0.70 -5.96
N ASN A 208 -3.12 0.61 -6.14
CA ASN A 208 -4.02 1.63 -5.58
C ASN A 208 -4.24 1.49 -4.07
N THR A 209 -3.16 1.33 -3.31
CA THR A 209 -3.21 1.26 -1.85
C THR A 209 -2.72 2.55 -1.19
N ASN A 210 -2.67 2.55 0.13
CA ASN A 210 -2.14 3.66 0.91
C ASN A 210 -1.01 3.20 1.83
N GLN A 211 0.13 3.88 1.75
CA GLN A 211 1.19 3.76 2.74
C GLN A 211 1.63 5.16 3.16
N CYS A 212 1.71 5.40 4.47
CA CYS A 212 2.15 6.68 5.03
C CYS A 212 1.30 7.89 4.57
N GLY A 213 0.02 7.68 4.25
CA GLY A 213 -0.86 8.73 3.75
C GLY A 213 -0.68 9.05 2.26
N VAL A 214 0.15 8.29 1.54
CA VAL A 214 0.43 8.45 0.11
C VAL A 214 -0.29 7.35 -0.66
N SER A 215 -0.94 7.71 -1.77
CA SER A 215 -1.47 6.73 -2.72
C SER A 215 -0.28 6.07 -3.42
N VAL A 216 -0.13 4.76 -3.25
CA VAL A 216 1.03 4.02 -3.78
C VAL A 216 0.61 2.65 -4.27
N ASP A 217 1.44 2.11 -5.15
CA ASP A 217 1.48 0.70 -5.48
C ASP A 217 2.66 0.05 -4.77
N LEU A 218 2.55 -1.25 -4.45
CA LEU A 218 3.58 -1.99 -3.71
C LEU A 218 4.36 -2.93 -4.63
N ASN A 219 5.68 -2.90 -4.46
CA ASN A 219 6.63 -3.60 -5.32
C ASN A 219 7.57 -4.51 -4.54
N PHE A 220 7.99 -5.59 -5.21
CA PHE A 220 8.93 -6.59 -4.73
C PHE A 220 10.07 -6.79 -5.74
N PHE A 221 11.33 -6.80 -5.32
CA PHE A 221 12.50 -6.93 -6.23
C PHE A 221 13.61 -7.85 -5.70
N GLY A 222 13.36 -8.57 -4.61
CA GLY A 222 14.39 -9.38 -3.95
C GLY A 222 14.27 -10.87 -4.13
N SER A 223 15.03 -11.60 -3.31
CA SER A 223 15.08 -13.07 -3.34
C SER A 223 14.30 -13.75 -2.19
N GLY A 224 13.72 -12.99 -1.25
CA GLY A 224 12.98 -13.53 -0.09
C GLY A 224 11.68 -12.76 0.20
N SER A 225 10.73 -13.36 0.93
CA SER A 225 9.38 -12.82 1.20
C SER A 225 9.33 -11.69 2.25
N GLY A 226 10.25 -10.72 2.16
CA GLY A 226 10.52 -9.73 3.22
C GLY A 226 9.50 -8.61 3.38
N CYS A 227 8.50 -8.47 2.50
CA CYS A 227 7.52 -7.39 2.60
C CYS A 227 6.37 -7.77 3.52
N THR A 228 6.43 -7.29 4.77
CA THR A 228 5.25 -7.32 5.64
C THR A 228 4.35 -6.14 5.31
N THR A 229 3.16 -6.40 4.76
CA THR A 229 2.10 -5.40 4.60
C THR A 229 1.61 -4.95 5.97
N SER A 230 2.27 -3.95 6.55
CA SER A 230 1.76 -3.28 7.76
C SER A 230 0.64 -2.34 7.35
N SER A 231 -0.56 -2.90 7.17
CA SER A 231 -1.79 -2.13 7.10
C SER A 231 -2.06 -1.52 8.48
N GLY A 232 -1.53 -0.32 8.72
CA GLY A 232 -1.99 0.47 9.84
C GLY A 232 -3.44 0.88 9.57
N THR A 233 -4.43 0.32 10.28
CA THR A 233 -5.74 0.98 10.44
C THR A 233 -6.54 0.39 11.60
N SER A 234 -7.08 1.29 12.43
CA SER A 234 -8.44 1.29 12.98
C SER A 234 -9.17 -0.07 13.00
N SER A 235 -9.34 -0.63 14.20
CA SER A 235 -9.96 -1.94 14.41
C SER A 235 -11.43 -2.00 13.96
N SER A 236 -11.69 -2.68 12.85
CA SER A 236 -13.01 -3.18 12.46
C SER A 236 -12.99 -4.71 12.57
N GLY A 237 -13.49 -5.24 13.69
CA GLY A 237 -13.49 -6.68 13.96
C GLY A 237 -14.86 -7.31 13.68
N SER A 238 -14.97 -8.06 12.58
CA SER A 238 -16.01 -9.10 12.45
C SER A 238 -15.47 -10.37 13.08
N GLY A 239 -15.65 -10.52 14.39
CA GLY A 239 -15.11 -11.65 15.15
C GLY A 239 -16.22 -12.47 15.80
N SER A 240 -16.29 -13.76 15.48
CA SER A 240 -16.87 -14.74 16.40
C SER A 240 -15.85 -14.99 17.50
N SER A 241 -16.10 -14.49 18.71
CA SER A 241 -15.20 -14.65 19.85
C SER A 241 -15.90 -15.35 21.01
N SER A 242 -15.27 -16.42 21.51
CA SER A 242 -15.57 -17.03 22.80
C SER A 242 -14.48 -16.57 23.76
N GLY A 243 -14.84 -15.83 24.81
CA GLY A 243 -13.84 -15.26 25.71
C GLY A 243 -14.41 -14.83 27.06
N SER A 244 -13.63 -15.06 28.11
CA SER A 244 -13.85 -14.54 29.46
C SER A 244 -12.94 -13.34 29.66
N GLY A 245 -13.49 -12.17 30.01
CA GLY A 245 -12.69 -10.95 30.13
C GLY A 245 -13.36 -9.87 30.97
N SER A 246 -12.52 -9.09 31.65
CA SER A 246 -12.89 -7.88 32.38
C SER A 246 -12.39 -6.66 31.61
N SER A 247 -13.29 -5.74 31.25
CA SER A 247 -12.94 -4.58 30.43
C SER A 247 -13.59 -3.30 30.96
N SER A 248 -12.80 -2.22 30.95
CA SER A 248 -13.23 -0.86 31.29
C SER A 248 -13.05 0.05 30.08
N GLY A 249 -14.09 0.74 29.62
CA GLY A 249 -13.97 1.57 28.41
C GLY A 249 -15.18 2.45 28.13
N SER A 250 -14.92 3.51 27.36
CA SER A 250 -15.92 4.48 26.88
C SER A 250 -15.90 4.48 25.35
N GLY A 251 -17.04 4.36 24.69
CA GLY A 251 -17.07 4.31 23.22
C GLY A 251 -18.47 4.29 22.60
N SER A 252 -18.54 4.69 21.34
CA SER A 252 -19.73 4.60 20.50
C SER A 252 -19.53 3.50 19.47
N SER A 253 -20.49 2.57 19.36
CA SER A 253 -20.34 1.39 18.49
C SER A 253 -21.61 1.06 17.70
N SER A 254 -21.39 0.58 16.47
CA SER A 254 -22.42 0.08 15.57
C SER A 254 -22.03 -1.29 15.05
N GLY A 255 -22.84 -2.33 15.25
CA GLY A 255 -22.45 -3.68 14.86
C GLY A 255 -23.53 -4.75 15.00
N SER A 256 -23.28 -5.90 14.37
CA SER A 256 -24.14 -7.10 14.41
C SER A 256 -23.30 -8.31 14.79
N GLY A 257 -23.76 -9.14 15.73
CA GLY A 257 -22.97 -10.30 16.18
C GLY A 257 -23.68 -11.25 17.14
N SER A 258 -23.15 -12.48 17.23
CA SER A 258 -23.57 -13.51 18.19
C SER A 258 -22.43 -13.77 19.17
N SER A 259 -22.71 -13.71 20.47
CA SER A 259 -21.68 -13.86 21.52
C SER A 259 -22.11 -14.79 22.64
N SER A 260 -21.16 -15.59 23.13
CA SER A 260 -21.34 -16.46 24.28
C SER A 260 -20.15 -16.33 25.23
N GLY A 261 -20.40 -15.94 26.48
CA GLY A 261 -19.31 -15.66 27.42
C GLY A 261 -19.74 -15.22 28.81
N SER A 262 -18.78 -15.21 29.74
CA SER A 262 -18.93 -14.81 31.13
C SER A 262 -17.95 -13.69 31.45
N GLY A 263 -18.40 -12.57 32.01
CA GLY A 263 -17.52 -11.43 32.26
C GLY A 263 -18.16 -10.30 33.06
N SER A 264 -17.29 -9.43 33.60
CA SER A 264 -17.68 -8.25 34.36
C SER A 264 -17.18 -6.99 33.65
N SER A 265 -18.09 -6.05 33.35
CA SER A 265 -17.77 -4.86 32.55
C SER A 265 -18.25 -3.57 33.21
N SER A 266 -17.41 -2.54 33.13
CA SER A 266 -17.73 -1.21 33.64
C SER A 266 -17.46 -0.15 32.57
N GLY A 267 -18.47 0.61 32.15
CA GLY A 267 -18.27 1.55 31.04
C GLY A 267 -19.45 2.46 30.73
N SER A 268 -19.17 3.49 29.95
CA SER A 268 -20.15 4.50 29.54
C SER A 268 -20.11 4.64 28.02
N GLY A 269 -21.24 4.45 27.32
CA GLY A 269 -21.23 4.46 25.86
C GLY A 269 -22.60 4.42 25.19
N SER A 270 -22.62 4.77 23.91
CA SER A 270 -23.81 4.75 23.06
C SER A 270 -23.69 3.62 22.03
N SER A 271 -24.65 2.70 21.99
CA SER A 271 -24.57 1.53 21.11
C SER A 271 -25.84 1.35 20.29
N SER A 272 -25.64 1.02 19.01
CA SER A 272 -26.73 0.70 18.09
C SER A 272 -26.42 -0.57 17.32
N GLY A 273 -27.24 -1.61 17.48
CA GLY A 273 -26.91 -2.91 16.90
C GLY A 273 -27.96 -4.01 17.09
N SER A 274 -27.75 -5.13 16.41
CA SER A 274 -28.65 -6.30 16.43
C SER A 274 -27.84 -7.56 16.72
N GLY A 275 -28.25 -8.37 17.70
CA GLY A 275 -27.44 -9.53 18.10
C GLY A 275 -28.11 -10.50 19.07
N SER A 276 -27.52 -11.69 19.18
CA SER A 276 -27.94 -12.74 20.11
C SER A 276 -26.83 -13.01 21.12
N SER A 277 -27.16 -12.97 22.42
CA SER A 277 -26.17 -13.20 23.48
C SER A 277 -26.61 -14.27 24.47
N SER A 278 -25.66 -15.12 24.85
CA SER A 278 -25.88 -16.15 25.89
C SER A 278 -24.73 -16.15 26.88
N GLY A 279 -25.01 -15.81 28.15
CA GLY A 279 -23.92 -15.57 29.10
C GLY A 279 -24.34 -15.16 30.50
N SER A 280 -23.41 -15.24 31.43
CA SER A 280 -23.58 -14.88 32.85
C SER A 280 -22.51 -13.88 33.26
N GLY A 281 -22.93 -12.71 33.76
CA GLY A 281 -22.02 -11.59 34.01
C GLY A 281 -22.63 -10.46 34.84
N SER A 282 -21.77 -9.57 35.31
CA SER A 282 -22.14 -8.40 36.12
C SER A 282 -21.69 -7.13 35.42
N SER A 283 -22.63 -6.22 35.13
CA SER A 283 -22.34 -4.97 34.41
C SER A 283 -22.75 -3.75 35.22
N SER A 284 -21.86 -2.75 35.24
CA SER A 284 -22.09 -1.47 35.91
C SER A 284 -21.68 -0.32 35.00
N GLY A 285 -22.66 0.42 34.46
CA GLY A 285 -22.40 1.44 33.45
C GLY A 285 -23.56 2.39 33.21
N SER A 286 -23.30 3.48 32.49
CA SER A 286 -24.28 4.51 32.15
C SER A 286 -24.18 4.83 30.66
N GLY A 287 -25.24 4.60 29.89
CA GLY A 287 -25.22 4.69 28.43
C GLY A 287 -26.59 4.58 27.79
N SER A 288 -26.66 4.92 26.51
CA SER A 288 -27.87 4.88 25.68
C SER A 288 -27.76 3.76 24.66
N SER A 289 -28.75 2.87 24.61
CA SER A 289 -28.74 1.73 23.67
C SER A 289 -30.02 1.68 22.85
N SER A 290 -29.86 1.47 21.55
CA SER A 290 -30.94 1.32 20.59
C SER A 290 -30.67 0.11 19.70
N GLY A 291 -31.41 -0.98 19.92
CA GLY A 291 -31.12 -2.25 19.25
C GLY A 291 -32.23 -3.29 19.39
N SER A 292 -32.10 -4.37 18.62
CA SER A 292 -33.03 -5.50 18.60
C SER A 292 -32.25 -6.79 18.82
N GLY A 293 -32.57 -7.56 19.85
CA GLY A 293 -31.77 -8.75 20.19
C GLY A 293 -32.47 -9.73 21.12
N SER A 294 -31.96 -10.96 21.12
CA SER A 294 -32.43 -12.05 21.98
C SER A 294 -31.34 -12.40 22.99
N SER A 295 -31.66 -12.38 24.29
CA SER A 295 -30.71 -12.69 25.35
C SER A 295 -31.20 -13.84 26.22
N SER A 296 -30.28 -14.73 26.59
CA SER A 296 -30.53 -15.82 27.54
C SER A 296 -29.37 -15.91 28.53
N GLY A 297 -29.61 -15.58 29.79
CA GLY A 297 -28.54 -15.43 30.76
C GLY A 297 -28.98 -15.07 32.17
N SER A 298 -28.13 -15.37 33.16
CA SER A 298 -28.32 -15.02 34.57
C SER A 298 -27.26 -13.98 34.94
N GLY A 299 -27.68 -12.72 35.15
CA GLY A 299 -26.77 -11.61 35.41
C GLY A 299 -27.40 -10.55 36.32
N SER A 300 -26.55 -9.74 36.95
CA SER A 300 -26.96 -8.62 37.80
C SER A 300 -26.46 -7.31 37.18
N SER A 301 -27.38 -6.38 36.91
CA SER A 301 -27.10 -5.08 36.29
C SER A 301 -27.42 -3.94 37.25
N SER A 302 -26.52 -2.97 37.39
CA SER A 302 -26.77 -1.73 38.12
C SER A 302 -26.23 -0.55 37.31
N GLY A 303 -27.12 0.28 36.75
CA GLY A 303 -26.77 1.39 35.88
C GLY A 303 -27.94 2.34 35.62
N SER A 304 -27.61 3.57 35.22
CA SER A 304 -28.57 4.63 34.88
C SER A 304 -28.47 4.91 33.37
N GLY A 305 -29.46 4.51 32.58
CA GLY A 305 -29.44 4.65 31.13
C GLY A 305 -30.82 4.54 30.48
N SER A 306 -30.97 5.12 29.29
CA SER A 306 -32.21 5.08 28.52
C SER A 306 -32.11 4.03 27.42
N SER A 307 -33.04 3.06 27.42
CA SER A 307 -33.11 1.99 26.43
C SER A 307 -34.38 2.08 25.59
N SER A 308 -34.25 2.02 24.27
CA SER A 308 -35.38 1.87 23.34
C SER A 308 -35.12 0.69 22.42
N GLY A 309 -35.80 -0.44 22.68
CA GLY A 309 -35.66 -1.66 21.91
C GLY A 309 -36.72 -2.70 22.27
N SER A 310 -37.07 -3.56 21.31
CA SER A 310 -37.97 -4.70 21.50
C SER A 310 -37.15 -5.93 21.89
N SER A 311 -37.43 -6.54 23.04
CA SER A 311 -36.75 -7.75 23.51
C SER A 311 -37.75 -8.88 23.73
N SER A 312 -37.30 -10.12 23.50
CA SER A 312 -37.99 -11.33 23.96
C SER A 312 -37.01 -12.13 24.79
N GLY A 313 -37.27 -12.26 26.09
CA GLY A 313 -36.36 -12.86 27.06
C GLY A 313 -37.08 -13.75 28.06
N SER A 314 -36.43 -14.85 28.45
CA SER A 314 -36.82 -15.69 29.59
C SER A 314 -35.69 -15.66 30.60
N GLY A 315 -35.90 -15.02 31.76
CA GLY A 315 -34.88 -14.91 32.80
C GLY A 315 -35.48 -14.67 34.17
N SER A 316 -34.97 -15.37 35.19
CA SER A 316 -35.32 -15.15 36.60
C SER A 316 -34.26 -14.25 37.24
N GLY A 317 -34.62 -13.01 37.57
CA GLY A 317 -33.74 -12.06 38.24
C GLY A 317 -34.47 -11.28 39.32
N SER A 318 -33.93 -11.28 40.53
CA SER A 318 -34.46 -10.57 41.70
C SER A 318 -33.88 -9.15 41.74
N GLY A 319 -34.63 -8.16 41.23
CA GLY A 319 -34.29 -6.74 41.31
C GLY A 319 -35.00 -6.03 42.48
N LYS A 320 -34.24 -5.40 43.37
CA LYS A 320 -34.78 -4.35 44.26
C LYS A 320 -34.49 -2.99 43.63
N PHE A 321 -35.51 -2.38 43.04
CA PHE A 321 -35.52 -0.94 42.75
C PHE A 321 -35.95 -0.20 44.01
N LYS A 322 -35.16 0.79 44.45
CA LYS A 322 -35.66 1.87 45.31
C LYS A 322 -35.78 3.11 44.44
N LEU A 323 -37.00 3.66 44.45
CA LEU A 323 -37.46 4.86 43.76
C LEU A 323 -36.61 6.09 44.09
#